data_AF-A0A7L4PI55-F1
#
_entry.id   AF-A0A7L4PI55-F1
#
_cell.length_a   1.000
_cell.length_b   1.000
_cell.length_c   1.000
_cell.angle_alpha   90.00
_cell.angle_beta   90.00
_cell.angle_gamma   90.00
#
_symmetry.space_group_name_H-M   'P 1'
#
loop_
_entity.id
_entity.type
_entity.pdbx_description
1 polymer ?
#
loop_
_entity_poly.entity_id
_entity_poly.type
_entity_poly.pdbx_seq_one_letter_code
_entity_poly.pdbx_strand_id
1 'polypeptide(L)'
;MGLKDATKDIDIVCRSEEDEELLIAAARDLGFRIVEPQKRHERLGVNRLAVKGRRNLDIFARRISYDFGLSDPMWQRAVRSRRFGNLVVRDSSLEDVFIMKLIANRPGDTRDCAALFSAVLNYDSVNRGIEAQYRKAGELEQKIWVTYIEEGIGQLEEDHKLLIPIADMISALADEFREKLYRKLSGH
;
A
#
# COMPACT_ATOMS: atom_id res chain seq x y z
N MET A 1 14.18 15.86 -25.50
CA MET A 1 14.07 14.39 -25.35
C MET A 1 12.99 14.11 -24.31
N GLY A 2 11.88 13.52 -24.75
CA GLY A 2 10.62 13.50 -24.00
C GLY A 2 10.69 12.64 -22.74
N LEU A 3 10.32 13.24 -21.61
CA LEU A 3 9.85 12.51 -20.44
C LEU A 3 8.73 11.59 -20.91
N LYS A 4 8.88 10.27 -20.70
CA LYS A 4 7.85 9.29 -21.01
C LYS A 4 6.52 9.77 -20.42
N ASP A 5 5.49 9.77 -21.25
CA ASP A 5 4.07 9.93 -20.90
C ASP A 5 3.74 8.92 -19.79
N ALA A 6 3.96 9.29 -18.53
CA ALA A 6 3.51 8.53 -17.39
C ALA A 6 1.98 8.66 -17.33
N THR A 7 1.28 7.53 -17.43
CA THR A 7 -0.13 7.43 -17.08
C THR A 7 -0.31 8.04 -15.70
N LYS A 8 -1.20 9.02 -15.55
CA LYS A 8 -1.55 9.54 -14.23
C LYS A 8 -2.60 8.61 -13.64
N ASP A 9 -2.12 7.57 -12.97
CA ASP A 9 -2.95 6.66 -12.19
C ASP A 9 -3.30 7.34 -10.85
N ILE A 10 -4.53 7.15 -10.37
CA ILE A 10 -4.97 7.65 -9.06
C ILE A 10 -5.38 6.46 -8.22
N ASP A 11 -4.61 6.15 -7.20
CA ASP A 11 -4.95 5.14 -6.20
C ASP A 11 -5.93 5.71 -5.17
N ILE A 12 -7.05 5.03 -4.95
CA ILE A 12 -8.11 5.44 -4.02
C ILE A 12 -8.46 4.29 -3.08
N VAL A 13 -8.23 4.50 -1.79
CA VAL A 13 -8.62 3.55 -0.75
C VAL A 13 -9.89 4.04 -0.05
N CYS A 14 -11.00 3.35 -0.29
CA CYS A 14 -12.29 3.61 0.32
C CYS A 14 -12.35 3.07 1.75
N ARG A 15 -13.10 3.76 2.63
CA ARG A 15 -13.22 3.40 4.05
C ARG A 15 -14.20 2.25 4.28
N SER A 16 -15.13 2.06 3.36
CA SER A 16 -16.09 0.96 3.34
C SER A 16 -16.23 0.40 1.91
N GLU A 17 -16.85 -0.77 1.80
CA GLU A 17 -17.28 -1.34 0.53
C GLU A 17 -18.38 -0.46 -0.11
N GLU A 18 -19.29 0.11 0.68
CA GLU A 18 -20.31 1.05 0.21
C GLU A 18 -19.69 2.29 -0.46
N ASP A 19 -18.64 2.87 0.13
CA ASP A 19 -17.89 3.99 -0.47
C ASP A 19 -17.25 3.58 -1.81
N GLU A 20 -16.74 2.35 -1.91
CA GLU A 20 -16.22 1.79 -3.17
C GLU A 20 -17.33 1.65 -4.21
N GLU A 21 -18.47 1.06 -3.87
CA GLU A 21 -19.59 0.86 -4.79
C GLU A 21 -20.11 2.20 -5.36
N LEU A 22 -20.27 3.20 -4.49
CA LEU A 22 -20.65 4.55 -4.89
C LEU A 22 -19.62 5.20 -5.81
N LEU A 23 -18.33 5.03 -5.52
CA LEU A 23 -17.25 5.57 -6.35
C LEU A 23 -17.19 4.89 -7.72
N ILE A 24 -17.39 3.57 -7.78
CA ILE A 24 -17.45 2.80 -9.02
C ILE A 24 -18.65 3.24 -9.87
N ALA A 25 -19.82 3.42 -9.26
CA ALA A 25 -21.01 3.91 -9.95
C ALA A 25 -20.76 5.31 -10.54
N ALA A 26 -20.22 6.23 -9.75
CA ALA A 26 -19.85 7.57 -10.22
C ALA A 26 -18.81 7.54 -11.35
N ALA A 27 -17.81 6.65 -11.27
CA ALA A 27 -16.82 6.48 -12.33
C ALA A 27 -17.47 5.98 -13.64
N ARG A 28 -18.42 5.03 -13.56
CA ARG A 28 -19.19 4.56 -14.73
C ARG A 28 -19.99 5.71 -15.37
N ASP A 29 -20.68 6.50 -14.57
CA ASP A 29 -21.47 7.65 -15.05
C ASP A 29 -20.60 8.71 -15.72
N LEU A 30 -19.36 8.85 -15.26
CA LEU A 30 -18.33 9.69 -15.88
C LEU A 30 -17.70 9.05 -17.12
N GLY A 31 -18.14 7.87 -17.55
CA GLY A 31 -17.67 7.17 -18.75
C GLY A 31 -16.36 6.41 -18.57
N PHE A 32 -15.99 6.04 -17.34
CA PHE A 32 -14.93 5.07 -17.12
C PHE A 32 -15.46 3.65 -17.37
N ARG A 33 -14.61 2.82 -17.98
CA ARG A 33 -14.85 1.39 -18.10
C ARG A 33 -14.29 0.69 -16.86
N ILE A 34 -15.14 -0.06 -16.16
CA ILE A 34 -14.71 -0.87 -15.03
C ILE A 34 -14.16 -2.19 -15.54
N VAL A 35 -12.94 -2.53 -15.12
CA VAL A 35 -12.28 -3.77 -15.49
C VAL A 35 -11.82 -4.51 -14.26
N GLU A 36 -11.80 -5.84 -14.39
CA GLU A 36 -11.19 -6.72 -13.41
C GLU A 36 -9.68 -6.45 -13.33
N PRO A 37 -9.08 -6.51 -12.14
CA PRO A 37 -7.65 -6.38 -11.97
C PRO A 37 -6.93 -7.52 -12.71
N GLN A 38 -5.73 -7.24 -13.22
CA GLN A 38 -4.85 -8.31 -13.68
C GLN A 38 -4.30 -9.06 -12.46
N LYS A 39 -3.87 -10.32 -12.61
CA LYS A 39 -3.29 -11.14 -11.53
C LYS A 39 -2.25 -10.42 -10.65
N ARG A 40 -1.42 -9.56 -11.26
CA ARG A 40 -0.41 -8.76 -10.52
C ARG A 40 -1.03 -7.70 -9.59
N HIS A 41 -2.19 -7.17 -9.94
CA HIS A 41 -2.94 -6.18 -9.18
C HIS A 41 -3.84 -6.84 -8.12
N GLU A 42 -4.32 -8.07 -8.38
CA GLU A 42 -5.02 -8.89 -7.37
C GLU A 42 -4.17 -9.09 -6.12
N ARG A 43 -2.85 -9.31 -6.27
CA ARG A 43 -1.89 -9.38 -5.15
C ARG A 43 -1.91 -8.11 -4.29
N LEU A 44 -2.06 -6.96 -4.94
CA LEU A 44 -2.14 -5.65 -4.29
C LEU A 44 -3.56 -5.38 -3.80
N GLY A 45 -4.46 -6.35 -3.66
CA GLY A 45 -5.81 -6.09 -3.15
C GLY A 45 -6.63 -5.09 -3.99
N VAL A 46 -6.18 -4.74 -5.21
CA VAL A 46 -6.97 -3.95 -6.14
C VAL A 46 -8.21 -4.76 -6.43
N ASN A 47 -9.38 -4.18 -6.20
CA ASN A 47 -10.66 -4.84 -6.42
C ASN A 47 -11.19 -4.49 -7.81
N ARG A 48 -11.07 -3.22 -8.21
CA ARG A 48 -11.58 -2.70 -9.48
C ARG A 48 -10.66 -1.63 -10.06
N LEU A 49 -10.48 -1.69 -11.38
CA LEU A 49 -9.80 -0.65 -12.15
C LEU A 49 -10.85 0.12 -12.96
N ALA A 50 -10.90 1.44 -12.81
CA ALA A 50 -11.72 2.30 -13.66
C ALA A 50 -10.83 2.99 -14.69
N VAL A 51 -11.05 2.73 -15.98
CA VAL A 51 -10.18 3.20 -17.07
C VAL A 51 -10.92 4.13 -18.02
N LYS A 52 -10.36 5.31 -18.29
CA LYS A 52 -10.85 6.26 -19.31
C LYS A 52 -9.69 6.87 -20.09
N GLY A 53 -9.40 6.30 -21.27
CA GLY A 53 -8.25 6.71 -22.09
C GLY A 53 -6.93 6.39 -21.38
N ARG A 54 -6.12 7.43 -21.09
CA ARG A 54 -4.85 7.33 -20.34
C ARG A 54 -5.00 7.68 -18.84
N ARG A 55 -6.20 7.58 -18.30
CA ARG A 55 -6.51 7.87 -16.89
C ARG A 55 -7.03 6.60 -16.26
N ASN A 56 -6.38 6.13 -15.22
CA ASN A 56 -6.80 4.97 -14.46
C ASN A 56 -7.08 5.39 -13.01
N LEU A 57 -8.13 4.80 -12.44
CA LEU A 57 -8.39 4.82 -11.01
C LEU A 57 -8.22 3.39 -10.50
N ASP A 58 -7.31 3.22 -9.56
CA ASP A 58 -7.10 1.96 -8.86
C ASP A 58 -7.90 2.06 -7.55
N ILE A 59 -9.03 1.34 -7.49
CA ILE A 59 -9.99 1.45 -6.39
C ILE A 59 -9.86 0.24 -5.48
N PHE A 60 -9.70 0.52 -4.19
CA PHE A 60 -9.53 -0.45 -3.12
C PHE A 60 -10.60 -0.21 -2.05
N ALA A 61 -11.30 -1.24 -1.57
CA ALA A 61 -12.12 -1.13 -0.35
C ALA A 61 -11.37 -1.69 0.85
N ARG A 62 -10.92 -0.79 1.74
CA ARG A 62 -10.20 -1.07 3.00
C ARG A 62 -8.89 -1.83 2.83
N ARG A 63 -8.87 -2.97 2.15
CA ARG A 63 -7.71 -3.82 1.90
C ARG A 63 -6.83 -3.22 0.81
N ILE A 64 -5.54 -3.06 1.09
CA ILE A 64 -4.56 -2.41 0.19
C ILE A 64 -3.55 -3.40 -0.36
N SER A 65 -3.18 -4.46 0.36
CA SER A 65 -2.39 -5.58 -0.19
C SER A 65 -2.33 -6.69 0.85
N TYR A 66 -2.63 -7.93 0.44
CA TYR A 66 -2.84 -9.01 1.41
C TYR A 66 -3.76 -8.52 2.55
N ASP A 67 -3.53 -8.82 3.84
CA ASP A 67 -4.37 -8.24 4.88
C ASP A 67 -3.94 -6.85 5.38
N PHE A 68 -2.90 -6.24 4.79
CA PHE A 68 -2.57 -4.83 5.03
C PHE A 68 -3.68 -3.95 4.42
N GLY A 69 -4.18 -2.99 5.20
CA GLY A 69 -5.31 -2.16 4.77
C GLY A 69 -5.45 -0.83 5.51
N LEU A 70 -6.39 0.00 5.11
CA LEU A 70 -6.69 1.27 5.75
C LEU A 70 -7.06 1.06 7.22
N SER A 71 -6.24 1.61 8.11
CA SER A 71 -6.47 1.63 9.57
C SER A 71 -6.91 3.02 10.04
N ASP A 72 -7.57 3.09 11.20
CA ASP A 72 -7.95 4.38 11.78
C ASP A 72 -6.74 5.31 12.01
N PRO A 73 -5.58 4.83 12.51
CA PRO A 73 -4.39 5.68 12.60
C PRO A 73 -3.93 6.24 11.25
N MET A 74 -3.94 5.45 10.17
CA MET A 74 -3.63 5.94 8.82
C MET A 74 -4.63 7.03 8.39
N TRP A 75 -5.92 6.78 8.61
CA TRP A 75 -6.99 7.72 8.27
C TRP A 75 -6.85 9.05 9.00
N GLN A 76 -6.45 9.04 10.28
CA GLN A 76 -6.30 10.25 11.09
C GLN A 76 -5.02 11.03 10.77
N ARG A 77 -3.95 10.37 10.32
CA ARG A 77 -2.69 11.02 9.94
C ARG A 77 -2.69 11.62 8.53
N ALA A 78 -3.73 11.38 7.75
CA ALA A 78 -3.85 11.93 6.40
C ALA A 78 -3.74 13.47 6.40
N VAL A 79 -2.88 14.01 5.54
CA VAL A 79 -2.28 15.34 5.71
C VAL A 79 -3.18 16.47 5.20
N ARG A 80 -4.00 16.19 4.19
CA ARG A 80 -4.91 17.17 3.58
C ARG A 80 -6.28 16.56 3.45
N SER A 81 -7.29 17.27 3.92
CA SER A 81 -8.68 16.93 3.67
C SER A 81 -9.32 17.95 2.74
N ARG A 82 -9.90 17.48 1.64
CA ARG A 82 -10.68 18.28 0.69
C ARG A 82 -12.09 17.75 0.65
N ARG A 83 -13.07 18.66 0.70
CA ARG A 83 -14.49 18.30 0.66
C ARG A 83 -15.11 18.75 -0.67
N PHE A 84 -15.80 17.83 -1.33
CA PHE A 84 -16.55 18.06 -2.55
C PHE A 84 -18.00 17.62 -2.32
N GLY A 85 -18.83 18.52 -1.80
CA GLY A 85 -20.18 18.17 -1.33
C GLY A 85 -20.12 17.14 -0.20
N ASN A 86 -20.59 15.93 -0.46
CA ASN A 86 -20.55 14.81 0.49
C ASN A 86 -19.26 13.99 0.43
N LEU A 87 -18.44 14.16 -0.61
CA LEU A 87 -17.17 13.46 -0.74
C LEU A 87 -16.09 14.13 0.12
N VAL A 88 -15.42 13.35 0.96
CA VAL A 88 -14.24 13.78 1.71
C VAL A 88 -13.04 13.01 1.18
N VAL A 89 -12.13 13.71 0.52
CA VAL A 89 -10.86 13.16 0.04
C VAL A 89 -9.78 13.48 1.06
N ARG A 90 -8.97 12.48 1.40
CA ARG A 90 -7.83 12.63 2.31
C ARG A 90 -6.55 12.16 1.62
N ASP A 91 -5.52 13.01 1.62
CA ASP A 91 -4.20 12.64 1.08
C ASP A 91 -3.45 11.79 2.11
N SER A 92 -3.03 10.58 1.71
CA SER A 92 -2.21 9.69 2.55
C SER A 92 -0.96 10.41 3.05
N SER A 93 -0.53 10.06 4.27
CA SER A 93 0.75 10.54 4.81
C SER A 93 1.93 9.98 4.02
N LEU A 94 3.08 10.68 4.06
CA LEU A 94 4.28 10.19 3.38
C LEU A 94 4.76 8.86 3.99
N GLU A 95 4.56 8.68 5.30
CA GLU A 95 4.82 7.44 6.02
C GLU A 95 3.98 6.28 5.46
N ASP A 96 2.68 6.49 5.27
CA ASP A 96 1.80 5.43 4.74
C ASP A 96 2.11 5.16 3.26
N VAL A 97 2.44 6.19 2.47
CA VAL A 97 2.91 6.03 1.08
C VAL A 97 4.21 5.23 1.01
N PHE A 98 5.15 5.50 1.91
CA PHE A 98 6.40 4.75 2.01
C PHE A 98 6.15 3.26 2.29
N ILE A 99 5.27 2.93 3.25
CA ILE A 99 4.89 1.54 3.54
C ILE A 99 4.26 0.87 2.32
N MET A 100 3.29 1.53 1.67
CA MET A 100 2.61 0.96 0.50
C MET A 100 3.57 0.70 -0.67
N LYS A 101 4.57 1.57 -0.87
CA LYS A 101 5.60 1.37 -1.89
C LYS A 101 6.54 0.21 -1.56
N LEU A 102 6.94 0.07 -0.30
CA LEU A 102 7.72 -1.09 0.16
C LEU A 102 6.97 -2.41 -0.07
N ILE A 103 5.66 -2.46 0.22
CA ILE A 103 4.84 -3.66 -0.04
C ILE A 103 4.67 -3.93 -1.54
N ALA A 104 4.43 -2.88 -2.34
CA ALA A 104 4.22 -3.03 -3.77
C ALA A 104 5.47 -3.58 -4.49
N ASN A 105 6.65 -3.10 -4.07
CA ASN A 105 7.97 -3.50 -4.53
C ASN A 105 8.07 -3.59 -6.08
N ARG A 106 7.56 -2.57 -6.78
CA ARG A 106 7.58 -2.51 -8.27
C ARG A 106 8.86 -1.83 -8.74
N PRO A 107 9.28 -2.07 -10.00
CA PRO A 107 10.39 -1.33 -10.59
C PRO A 107 10.18 0.19 -10.48
N GLY A 108 11.10 0.87 -9.81
CA GLY A 108 11.04 2.31 -9.53
C GLY A 108 10.55 2.68 -8.13
N ASP A 109 9.83 1.79 -7.42
CA ASP A 109 9.37 2.07 -6.05
C ASP A 109 10.56 2.26 -5.09
N THR A 110 11.68 1.54 -5.26
CA THR A 110 12.91 1.72 -4.48
C THR A 110 13.47 3.15 -4.60
N ARG A 111 13.47 3.71 -5.82
CA ARG A 111 13.92 5.09 -6.06
C ARG A 111 12.98 6.11 -5.41
N ASP A 112 11.68 5.88 -5.49
CA ASP A 112 10.68 6.73 -4.86
C ASP A 112 10.80 6.67 -3.33
N CYS A 113 11.01 5.48 -2.77
CA CYS A 113 11.26 5.28 -1.35
C CYS A 113 12.55 5.99 -0.88
N ALA A 114 13.63 5.95 -1.67
CA ALA A 114 14.85 6.70 -1.37
C ALA A 114 14.62 8.23 -1.38
N ALA A 115 13.79 8.72 -2.29
CA ALA A 115 13.39 10.13 -2.32
C ALA A 115 12.52 10.51 -1.09
N LEU A 116 11.60 9.62 -0.68
CA LEU A 116 10.77 9.80 0.52
C LEU A 116 11.60 9.73 1.81
N PHE A 117 12.60 8.85 1.88
CA PHE A 117 13.54 8.77 2.99
C PHE A 117 14.21 10.14 3.25
N SER A 118 14.58 10.84 2.18
CA SER A 118 15.17 12.18 2.25
C SER A 118 14.21 13.26 2.77
N ALA A 119 12.90 12.98 2.86
CA ALA A 119 11.87 13.92 3.28
C ALA A 119 11.58 13.94 4.79
N VAL A 120 12.46 13.38 5.64
CA VAL A 120 12.33 13.28 7.11
C VAL A 120 11.00 12.61 7.52
N LEU A 121 10.87 11.32 7.21
CA LEU A 121 9.74 10.50 7.68
C LEU A 121 9.77 10.31 9.20
N ASN A 122 8.60 10.23 9.83
CA ASN A 122 8.49 9.78 11.21
C ASN A 122 8.52 8.25 11.29
N TYR A 123 9.72 7.69 11.43
CA TYR A 123 9.93 6.24 11.48
C TYR A 123 9.27 5.55 12.68
N ASP A 124 9.05 6.23 13.79
CA ASP A 124 8.28 5.66 14.91
C ASP A 124 6.82 5.43 14.51
N SER A 125 6.23 6.35 13.73
CA SER A 125 4.88 6.20 13.19
C SER A 125 4.82 5.08 12.15
N VAL A 126 5.83 4.96 11.29
CA VAL A 126 5.94 3.85 10.32
C VAL A 126 6.01 2.51 11.05
N ASN A 127 6.90 2.39 12.03
CA ASN A 127 7.10 1.20 12.85
C ASN A 127 5.78 0.77 13.52
N ARG A 128 5.17 1.65 14.32
CA ARG A 128 3.90 1.37 15.00
C ARG A 128 2.78 0.99 14.02
N GLY A 129 2.74 1.62 12.84
CA GLY A 129 1.77 1.32 11.80
C GLY A 129 1.89 -0.10 11.27
N ILE A 130 3.12 -0.51 10.93
CA ILE A 130 3.43 -1.86 10.45
C ILE A 130 3.16 -2.89 11.53
N GLU A 131 3.66 -2.68 12.75
CA GLU A 131 3.48 -3.64 13.83
C GLU A 131 2.00 -3.84 14.17
N ALA A 132 1.22 -2.76 14.30
CA ALA A 132 -0.21 -2.86 14.59
C ALA A 132 -0.97 -3.66 13.52
N GLN A 133 -0.63 -3.48 12.25
CA GLN A 133 -1.21 -4.23 11.13
C GLN A 133 -0.80 -5.70 11.15
N TYR A 134 0.46 -5.99 11.44
CA TYR A 134 0.98 -7.35 11.54
C TYR A 134 0.32 -8.11 12.70
N ARG A 135 0.13 -7.47 13.85
CA ARG A 135 -0.48 -8.07 15.05
C ARG A 135 -1.99 -8.23 14.97
N LYS A 136 -2.69 -7.56 14.04
CA LYS A 136 -4.13 -7.72 13.80
C LYS A 136 -4.48 -9.19 13.54
N ALA A 137 -5.57 -9.68 14.12
CA ALA A 137 -6.10 -11.01 13.83
C ALA A 137 -6.37 -11.21 12.33
N GLY A 138 -6.10 -12.43 11.84
CA GLY A 138 -6.27 -12.79 10.45
C GLY A 138 -5.48 -14.05 10.09
N GLU A 139 -5.61 -14.46 8.83
CA GLU A 139 -4.88 -15.62 8.31
C GLU A 139 -3.39 -15.34 8.21
N LEU A 140 -2.57 -16.26 8.71
CA LEU A 140 -1.11 -16.11 8.73
C LEU A 140 -0.53 -15.84 7.35
N GLU A 141 -0.98 -16.57 6.32
CA GLU A 141 -0.52 -16.44 4.94
C GLU A 141 -0.74 -15.03 4.38
N GLN A 142 -1.76 -14.33 4.89
CA GLN A 142 -2.04 -12.96 4.49
C GLN A 142 -1.11 -11.95 5.17
N LYS A 143 -0.24 -12.36 6.08
CA LYS A 143 0.82 -11.53 6.66
C LYS A 143 2.11 -11.51 5.85
N ILE A 144 2.18 -12.25 4.73
CA ILE A 144 3.36 -12.31 3.86
C ILE A 144 3.83 -10.94 3.36
N TRP A 145 2.96 -9.92 3.36
CA TRP A 145 3.35 -8.56 2.99
C TRP A 145 4.53 -8.02 3.80
N VAL A 146 4.75 -8.49 5.03
CA VAL A 146 5.88 -8.07 5.86
C VAL A 146 7.23 -8.45 5.23
N THR A 147 7.30 -9.57 4.49
CA THR A 147 8.55 -9.99 3.83
C THR A 147 8.88 -9.11 2.63
N TYR A 148 7.88 -8.53 1.96
CA TYR A 148 8.13 -7.54 0.90
C TYR A 148 8.66 -6.23 1.46
N ILE A 149 8.21 -5.82 2.65
CA ILE A 149 8.77 -4.65 3.33
C ILE A 149 10.25 -4.90 3.65
N GLU A 150 10.58 -6.07 4.20
CA GLU A 150 11.96 -6.44 4.49
C GLU A 150 12.83 -6.43 3.22
N GLU A 151 12.37 -7.08 2.15
CA GLU A 151 13.06 -7.09 0.86
C GLU A 151 13.29 -5.67 0.32
N GLY A 152 12.25 -4.83 0.35
CA GLY A 152 12.33 -3.44 -0.10
C GLY A 152 13.29 -2.60 0.74
N ILE A 153 13.36 -2.86 2.05
CA ILE A 153 14.37 -2.24 2.92
C ILE A 153 15.77 -2.68 2.53
N GLY A 154 16.00 -3.99 2.36
CA GLY A 154 17.30 -4.52 1.92
C GLY A 154 17.78 -3.87 0.61
N GLN A 155 16.89 -3.73 -0.37
CA GLN A 155 17.20 -3.01 -1.61
C GLN A 155 17.59 -1.54 -1.39
N LEU A 156 16.93 -0.82 -0.47
CA LEU A 156 17.30 0.56 -0.15
C LEU A 156 18.70 0.65 0.47
N GLU A 157 19.05 -0.30 1.34
CA GLU A 157 20.35 -0.32 1.99
C GLU A 157 21.46 -0.72 1.01
N GLU A 158 21.20 -1.70 0.14
CA GLU A 158 22.14 -2.18 -0.86
C GLU A 158 22.35 -1.19 -2.01
N ASP A 159 21.27 -0.73 -2.65
CA ASP A 159 21.34 0.06 -3.88
C ASP A 159 21.52 1.56 -3.62
N HIS A 160 20.96 2.06 -2.51
CA HIS A 160 20.97 3.49 -2.18
C HIS A 160 21.87 3.84 -0.98
N LYS A 161 22.51 2.84 -0.35
CA LYS A 161 23.40 3.03 0.81
C LYS A 161 22.74 3.79 1.95
N LEU A 162 21.42 3.60 2.10
CA LEU A 162 20.65 4.15 3.21
C LEU A 162 20.76 3.22 4.41
N LEU A 163 20.58 3.76 5.61
CA LEU A 163 20.39 2.98 6.83
C LEU A 163 18.96 3.23 7.28
N ILE A 164 18.11 2.21 7.16
CA ILE A 164 16.69 2.36 7.43
C ILE A 164 16.45 2.13 8.93
N PRO A 165 15.98 3.13 9.72
CA PRO A 165 15.91 3.02 11.18
C PRO A 165 15.02 1.89 11.73
N ILE A 166 14.14 1.33 10.88
CA ILE A 166 13.19 0.28 11.25
C ILE A 166 13.60 -1.11 10.74
N ALA A 167 14.77 -1.25 10.08
CA ALA A 167 15.20 -2.47 9.43
C ALA A 167 15.19 -3.69 10.37
N ASP A 168 15.87 -3.60 11.51
CA ASP A 168 15.97 -4.70 12.49
C ASP A 168 14.60 -5.19 12.98
N MET A 169 13.68 -4.25 13.22
CA MET A 169 12.33 -4.56 13.67
C MET A 169 11.52 -5.25 12.57
N ILE A 170 11.65 -4.80 11.31
CA ILE A 170 10.99 -5.46 10.17
C ILE A 170 11.53 -6.88 9.98
N SER A 171 12.85 -7.06 10.06
CA SER A 171 13.45 -8.39 9.97
C SER A 171 12.97 -9.32 11.07
N ALA A 172 12.85 -8.84 12.32
CA ALA A 172 12.28 -9.63 13.41
C ALA A 172 10.83 -10.06 13.13
N LEU A 173 9.98 -9.18 12.57
CA LEU A 173 8.61 -9.54 12.21
C LEU A 173 8.55 -10.53 11.05
N ALA A 174 9.42 -10.38 10.05
CA ALA A 174 9.50 -11.27 8.90
C ALA A 174 10.01 -12.66 9.31
N ASP A 175 10.97 -12.75 10.22
CA ASP A 175 11.43 -14.01 10.80
C ASP A 175 10.35 -14.68 11.63
N GLU A 176 9.64 -13.92 12.48
CA GLU A 176 8.48 -14.42 13.22
C GLU A 176 7.42 -15.01 12.27
N PHE A 177 7.16 -14.33 11.14
CA PHE A 177 6.24 -14.81 10.11
C PHE A 177 6.73 -16.13 9.49
N ARG A 178 7.99 -16.19 9.07
CA ARG A 178 8.60 -17.40 8.47
C ARG A 178 8.57 -18.59 9.42
N GLU A 179 8.91 -18.38 10.70
CA GLU A 179 8.87 -19.45 11.71
C GLU A 179 7.45 -19.99 11.89
N LYS A 180 6.46 -19.11 12.04
CA LYS A 180 5.05 -19.53 12.17
C LYS A 180 4.58 -20.27 10.94
N LEU A 181 4.95 -19.79 9.75
CA LEU A 181 4.57 -20.43 8.49
C LEU A 181 5.21 -21.82 8.38
N TYR A 182 6.49 -21.95 8.72
CA TYR A 182 7.20 -23.22 8.75
C TYR A 182 6.54 -24.22 9.70
N ARG A 183 6.20 -23.80 10.93
CA ARG A 183 5.48 -24.64 11.89
C ARG A 183 4.11 -25.09 11.37
N LYS A 184 3.37 -24.19 10.70
CA LYS A 184 2.07 -24.52 10.08
C LYS A 184 2.22 -25.55 8.96
N LEU A 185 3.22 -25.42 8.11
CA LEU A 185 3.47 -26.32 6.98
C LEU A 185 4.09 -27.65 7.40
N SER A 186 4.86 -27.67 8.49
CA SER A 186 5.52 -28.87 9.02
C SER A 186 4.66 -29.64 10.03
N GLY A 187 3.55 -29.05 10.47
CA GLY A 187 2.55 -29.63 11.36
C GLY A 187 1.40 -30.34 10.62
N HIS A 188 1.64 -30.82 9.39
CA HIS A 188 0.79 -31.77 8.67
C HIS A 188 1.56 -33.06 8.44
#